data_AF-A0A6A2YDG8-F1
#
_entry.id   AF-A0A6A2YDG8-F1
#
_cell.length_a   1.000
_cell.length_b   1.000
_cell.length_c   1.000
_cell.angle_alpha   90.00
_cell.angle_beta   90.00
_cell.angle_gamma   90.00
#
_symmetry.space_group_name_H-M   'P 1'
#
loop_
_entity.id
_entity.type
_entity.pdbx_description
1 polymer ?
#
loop_
_entity_poly.entity_id
_entity_poly.type
_entity_poly.pdbx_seq_one_letter_code
_entity_poly.pdbx_strand_id
1 'polypeptide(L)'
;MRYVRSSPARMQRFKLCVEQEKIESKGLVCLDVETRWNSTFLMLDAAVKFETAFDRLGEQDFKYRDELSSSKMKGLPTDLDWEHARALLPFLRAFYDATLKLSGSSYVTSNYYVHVVFGIGMRINDKINDPNSSIKLMASNMREKYHKYWGNVKNLNPLLFISMILDPRHKMDYVIFVIDEVYDTEKAEQLSEIVKQTLSELFDHYSLLSGKSQEGSSVASQSNVSRVENDELLDLFAYSKTKYKRKRAESMFSEGKSELEKYLEDKVELDVKKFDLLDWWKNKSQTYPIISVMARDILAIPVTTVASESAFSIGGRVLDSFRSSLTPKIVECLICAQNWLRASLVAIQKEEQIEEMENIKCDSGLGDGELTVKLNLKAEKFSASANEKLEAVGCSLMHG
;
A
#
# COMPACT_ATOMS: atom_id res chain seq x y z
N MET A 1 9.92 6.56 24.36
CA MET A 1 8.49 6.62 23.92
C MET A 1 7.48 6.20 25.00
N ARG A 2 7.43 4.93 25.43
CA ARG A 2 6.43 4.44 26.43
C ARG A 2 6.41 5.26 27.73
N TYR A 3 7.57 5.62 28.26
CA TYR A 3 7.69 6.47 29.45
C TYR A 3 6.95 7.81 29.31
N VAL A 4 7.17 8.52 28.20
CA VAL A 4 6.57 9.84 27.96
C VAL A 4 5.05 9.74 27.83
N ARG A 5 4.55 8.64 27.25
CA ARG A 5 3.11 8.42 27.01
C ARG A 5 2.37 7.78 28.17
N SER A 6 3.04 7.33 29.23
CA SER A 6 2.38 6.59 30.32
C SER A 6 1.56 7.48 31.27
N SER A 7 1.80 8.79 31.30
CA SER A 7 0.95 9.74 32.05
C SER A 7 1.00 11.16 31.47
N PRO A 8 -0.06 11.98 31.69
CA PRO A 8 -0.07 13.38 31.29
C PRO A 8 1.08 14.20 31.90
N ALA A 9 1.46 13.90 33.15
CA ALA A 9 2.56 14.59 33.82
C ALA A 9 3.93 14.33 33.16
N ARG A 10 4.22 13.08 32.77
CA ARG A 10 5.45 12.73 32.04
C ARG A 10 5.46 13.36 30.64
N MET A 11 4.32 13.38 29.97
CA MET A 11 4.15 14.08 28.69
C MET A 11 4.44 15.58 28.83
N GLN A 12 3.91 16.23 29.87
CA GLN A 12 4.14 17.66 30.10
C GLN A 12 5.61 17.97 30.37
N ARG A 13 6.31 17.15 31.16
CA ARG A 13 7.75 17.29 31.38
C ARG A 13 8.54 17.19 30.09
N PHE A 14 8.22 16.20 29.26
CA PHE A 14 8.86 16.06 27.96
C PHE A 14 8.60 17.28 27.06
N LYS A 15 7.38 17.83 27.04
CA LYS A 15 7.09 19.08 26.31
C LYS A 15 7.95 20.25 26.78
N LEU A 16 8.20 20.38 28.09
CA LEU A 16 9.12 21.40 28.60
C LEU A 16 10.55 21.18 28.07
N CYS A 17 11.02 19.93 27.97
CA CYS A 17 12.32 19.65 27.36
C CYS A 17 12.35 20.03 25.87
N VAL A 18 11.27 19.75 25.13
CA VAL A 18 11.11 20.15 23.71
C VAL A 18 11.17 21.68 23.54
N GLU A 19 10.50 22.43 24.43
CA GLU A 19 10.53 23.90 24.43
C GLU A 19 11.92 24.45 24.77
N GLN A 20 12.61 23.85 25.75
CA GLN A 20 13.98 24.25 26.14
C GLN A 20 15.01 24.00 25.03
N GLU A 21 14.86 22.89 24.30
CA GLU A 21 15.68 22.54 23.13
C GLU A 21 15.27 23.31 21.87
N LYS A 22 14.20 24.12 21.92
CA LYS A 22 13.69 24.93 20.79
C LYS A 22 13.40 24.09 19.54
N ILE A 23 12.89 22.87 19.73
CA ILE A 23 12.57 21.97 18.62
C ILE A 23 11.33 22.48 17.90
N GLU A 24 11.45 22.75 16.60
CA GLU A 24 10.36 23.31 15.77
C GLU A 24 9.27 22.29 15.40
N SER A 25 9.54 20.99 15.60
CA SER A 25 8.60 19.91 15.29
C SER A 25 7.33 20.00 16.13
N LYS A 26 6.19 20.19 15.48
CA LYS A 26 4.85 20.19 16.10
C LYS A 26 4.28 18.79 16.33
N GLY A 27 4.98 17.74 15.90
CA GLY A 27 4.55 16.35 16.03
C GLY A 27 4.47 15.90 17.49
N LEU A 28 3.78 14.78 17.74
CA LEU A 28 3.78 14.12 19.04
C LEU A 28 4.56 12.81 18.96
N VAL A 29 5.15 12.42 20.09
CA VAL A 29 5.69 11.07 20.23
C VAL A 29 4.54 10.06 20.18
N CYS A 30 4.60 9.13 19.23
CA CYS A 30 3.64 8.04 19.10
C CYS A 30 4.22 6.72 19.62
N LEU A 31 3.35 5.76 19.94
CA LEU A 31 3.77 4.44 20.40
C LEU A 31 3.80 3.48 19.23
N ASP A 32 4.80 2.60 19.22
CA ASP A 32 4.75 1.42 18.38
C ASP A 32 3.61 0.49 18.83
N VAL A 33 2.76 0.14 17.87
CA VAL A 33 1.76 -0.91 17.96
C VAL A 33 2.37 -2.16 17.36
N GLU A 34 2.59 -3.17 18.20
CA GLU A 34 3.36 -4.35 17.80
C GLU A 34 2.79 -5.06 16.56
N THR A 35 1.50 -4.94 16.28
CA THR A 35 0.83 -5.57 15.12
C THR A 35 0.89 -4.76 13.83
N ARG A 36 1.41 -3.53 13.83
CA ARG A 36 1.35 -2.61 12.67
C ARG A 36 2.71 -1.96 12.41
N TRP A 37 3.45 -2.42 11.42
CA TRP A 37 4.79 -1.89 11.14
C TRP A 37 4.79 -0.38 10.73
N ASN A 38 3.67 0.15 10.24
CA ASN A 38 3.49 1.61 10.04
C ASN A 38 3.71 2.41 11.33
N SER A 39 3.33 1.89 12.50
CA SER A 39 3.57 2.60 13.76
C SER A 39 5.03 2.59 14.17
N THR A 40 5.81 1.57 13.77
CA THR A 40 7.24 1.53 14.05
C THR A 40 7.96 2.63 13.29
N PHE A 41 7.64 2.78 12.00
CA PHE A 41 8.16 3.89 11.18
C PHE A 41 7.78 5.25 11.78
N LEU A 42 6.49 5.49 12.03
CA LEU A 42 6.02 6.75 12.60
C LEU A 42 6.65 7.04 13.97
N MET A 43 6.81 6.03 14.81
CA MET A 43 7.47 6.15 16.11
C MET A 43 8.92 6.59 15.96
N LEU A 44 9.68 5.94 15.08
CA LEU A 44 11.10 6.29 14.87
C LEU A 44 11.25 7.66 14.21
N ASP A 45 10.39 7.99 13.23
CA ASP A 45 10.42 9.28 12.52
C ASP A 45 10.11 10.44 13.49
N ALA A 46 9.17 10.23 14.42
CA ALA A 46 8.90 11.16 15.50
C ALA A 46 10.04 11.18 16.53
N ALA A 47 10.55 10.03 16.96
CA ALA A 47 11.56 9.95 18.02
C ALA A 47 12.86 10.67 17.64
N VAL A 48 13.36 10.46 16.42
CA VAL A 48 14.58 11.11 15.91
C VAL A 48 14.46 12.64 15.90
N LYS A 49 13.26 13.18 15.60
CA LYS A 49 13.01 14.64 15.65
C LYS A 49 13.09 15.21 17.07
N PHE A 50 12.96 14.37 18.09
CA PHE A 50 12.97 14.76 19.50
C PHE A 50 14.17 14.22 20.29
N GLU A 51 15.24 13.79 19.61
CA GLU A 51 16.44 13.23 20.22
C GLU A 51 17.01 14.09 21.34
N THR A 52 17.30 15.37 21.07
CA THR A 52 17.85 16.28 22.09
C THR A 52 16.90 16.51 23.28
N ALA A 53 15.59 16.43 23.06
CA ALA A 53 14.61 16.50 24.14
C ALA A 53 14.60 15.21 24.99
N PHE A 54 14.89 14.05 24.41
CA PHE A 54 15.08 12.80 25.16
C PHE A 54 16.37 12.82 25.98
N ASP A 55 17.45 13.38 25.44
CA ASP A 55 18.72 13.53 26.15
C ASP A 55 18.54 14.47 27.36
N ARG A 56 17.93 15.64 27.13
CA ARG A 56 17.59 16.59 28.19
C ARG A 56 16.65 15.99 29.25
N LEU A 57 15.67 15.17 28.84
CA LEU A 57 14.81 14.46 29.79
C LEU A 57 15.64 13.49 30.65
N GLY A 58 16.65 12.84 30.05
CA GLY A 58 17.64 12.00 30.73
C GLY A 58 18.48 12.75 31.76
N GLU A 59 18.77 14.03 31.50
CA GLU A 59 19.49 14.91 32.43
C GLU A 59 18.62 15.40 33.59
N GLN A 60 17.35 15.73 33.32
CA GLN A 60 16.48 16.44 34.25
C GLN A 60 15.54 15.55 35.08
N ASP A 61 15.14 14.38 34.56
CA ASP A 61 14.17 13.50 35.23
C ASP A 61 14.85 12.21 35.72
N PHE A 62 15.24 12.19 37.00
CA PHE A 62 15.81 11.01 37.65
C PHE A 62 14.92 9.77 37.50
N LYS A 63 13.59 9.91 37.50
CA LYS A 63 12.68 8.77 37.34
C LYS A 63 12.74 8.19 35.92
N TYR A 64 12.92 9.04 34.92
CA TYR A 64 13.14 8.58 33.54
C TYR A 64 14.43 7.78 33.46
N ARG A 65 15.52 8.30 34.00
CA ARG A 65 16.82 7.63 34.01
C ARG A 65 16.77 6.28 34.75
N ASP A 66 16.19 6.25 35.95
CA ASP A 66 16.16 5.04 36.78
C ASP A 66 15.28 3.94 36.18
N GLU A 67 14.10 4.29 35.65
CA GLU A 67 13.20 3.31 35.02
C GLU A 67 13.84 2.66 33.79
N LEU A 68 14.53 3.45 32.95
CA LEU A 68 15.22 2.93 31.76
C LEU A 68 16.53 2.21 32.08
N SER A 69 17.16 2.48 33.22
CA SER A 69 18.37 1.80 33.68
C SER A 69 18.09 0.54 34.51
N SER A 70 16.81 0.18 34.67
CA SER A 70 16.41 -1.05 35.36
C SER A 70 16.91 -2.31 34.62
N SER A 71 17.07 -3.44 35.31
CA SER A 71 17.63 -4.68 34.76
C SER A 71 16.87 -5.28 33.56
N LYS A 72 15.67 -4.76 33.24
CA LYS A 72 14.86 -5.15 32.09
C LYS A 72 15.07 -4.28 30.85
N MET A 73 15.72 -3.12 30.98
CA MET A 73 15.95 -2.16 29.91
C MET A 73 17.45 -1.87 29.73
N LYS A 74 17.86 -1.47 28.52
CA LYS A 74 19.27 -1.26 28.15
C LYS A 74 19.84 0.12 28.54
N GLY A 75 19.11 0.90 29.32
CA GLY A 75 19.48 2.28 29.64
C GLY A 75 18.83 3.31 28.72
N LEU A 76 19.33 4.55 28.82
CA LEU A 76 18.95 5.64 27.93
C LEU A 76 19.42 5.36 26.49
N PRO A 77 18.74 5.89 25.46
CA PRO A 77 19.24 5.84 24.09
C PRO A 77 20.65 6.41 24.00
N THR A 78 21.52 5.72 23.26
CA THR A 78 22.89 6.17 22.97
C THR A 78 22.98 6.82 21.58
N ASP A 79 24.07 7.53 21.29
CA ASP A 79 24.34 8.07 19.94
C ASP A 79 24.27 7.00 18.86
N LEU A 80 24.76 5.79 19.16
CA LEU A 80 24.68 4.64 18.25
C LEU A 80 23.23 4.18 17.99
N ASP A 81 22.36 4.25 18.99
CA ASP A 81 20.94 3.92 18.82
C ASP A 81 20.25 4.94 17.90
N TRP A 82 20.59 6.23 18.04
CA TRP A 82 20.07 7.28 17.17
C TRP A 82 20.59 7.17 15.74
N GLU A 83 21.87 6.87 15.55
CA GLU A 83 22.45 6.57 14.24
C GLU A 83 21.75 5.38 13.56
N HIS A 84 21.52 4.30 14.30
CA HIS A 84 20.76 3.15 13.79
C HIS A 84 19.33 3.52 13.42
N ALA A 85 18.62 4.29 14.27
CA ALA A 85 17.27 4.73 13.98
C ALA A 85 17.20 5.56 12.69
N ARG A 86 18.11 6.54 12.52
CA ARG A 86 18.21 7.34 11.29
C ARG A 86 18.54 6.49 10.06
N ALA A 87 19.42 5.51 10.19
CA ALA A 87 19.77 4.61 9.08
C ALA A 87 18.60 3.70 8.65
N LEU A 88 17.72 3.32 9.59
CA LEU A 88 16.55 2.48 9.31
C LEU A 88 15.39 3.26 8.66
N LEU A 89 15.26 4.56 8.93
CA LEU A 89 14.12 5.37 8.48
C LEU A 89 13.91 5.37 6.95
N PRO A 90 14.92 5.60 6.10
CA PRO A 90 14.72 5.56 4.64
C PRO A 90 14.25 4.19 4.14
N PHE A 91 14.72 3.12 4.78
CA PHE A 91 14.31 1.77 4.43
C PHE A 91 12.84 1.52 4.82
N LEU A 92 12.44 1.85 6.05
CA LEU A 92 11.06 1.68 6.53
C LEU A 92 10.05 2.61 5.84
N ARG A 93 10.49 3.83 5.49
CA ARG A 93 9.66 4.83 4.78
C ARG A 93 9.10 4.27 3.48
N ALA A 94 9.93 3.57 2.71
CA ALA A 94 9.53 2.97 1.43
C ALA A 94 8.36 1.99 1.57
N PHE A 95 8.34 1.20 2.64
CA PHE A 95 7.21 0.34 2.95
C PHE A 95 6.01 1.21 3.33
N TYR A 96 6.20 2.18 4.24
CA TYR A 96 5.12 3.01 4.81
C TYR A 96 4.33 3.70 3.70
N ASP A 97 5.04 4.34 2.78
CA ASP A 97 4.49 5.01 1.62
C ASP A 97 3.75 4.02 0.71
N ALA A 98 4.33 2.84 0.48
CA ALA A 98 3.69 1.76 -0.26
C ALA A 98 2.35 1.32 0.35
N THR A 99 2.26 1.26 1.68
CA THR A 99 1.01 0.88 2.35
C THR A 99 -0.02 1.96 2.31
N LEU A 100 0.36 3.22 2.54
CA LEU A 100 -0.55 4.33 2.34
C LEU A 100 -1.10 4.32 0.90
N LYS A 101 -0.23 4.07 -0.08
CA LYS A 101 -0.62 4.03 -1.48
C LYS A 101 -1.60 2.89 -1.80
N LEU A 102 -1.39 1.69 -1.26
CA LEU A 102 -2.31 0.56 -1.47
C LEU A 102 -3.58 0.64 -0.60
N SER A 103 -3.58 1.47 0.44
CA SER A 103 -4.72 1.68 1.34
C SER A 103 -5.71 2.74 0.84
N GLY A 104 -5.40 3.42 -0.28
CA GLY A 104 -6.28 4.42 -0.87
C GLY A 104 -7.60 3.82 -1.37
N SER A 105 -8.68 4.59 -1.27
CA SER A 105 -10.03 4.19 -1.72
C SER A 105 -10.59 5.13 -2.80
N SER A 106 -9.93 6.25 -3.06
CA SER A 106 -10.38 7.29 -4.02
C SER A 106 -9.75 7.16 -5.41
N TYR A 107 -8.92 6.14 -5.63
CA TYR A 107 -8.28 5.85 -6.91
C TYR A 107 -8.07 4.34 -7.06
N VAL A 108 -7.83 3.89 -8.30
CA VAL A 108 -7.54 2.48 -8.58
C VAL A 108 -6.26 2.05 -7.87
N THR A 109 -6.35 1.00 -7.04
CA THR A 109 -5.18 0.47 -6.31
C THR A 109 -4.54 -0.74 -6.98
N SER A 110 -5.31 -1.52 -7.74
CA SER A 110 -4.88 -2.82 -8.29
C SER A 110 -3.70 -2.70 -9.24
N ASN A 111 -3.75 -1.72 -10.16
CA ASN A 111 -2.65 -1.44 -11.09
C ASN A 111 -1.32 -1.08 -10.42
N TYR A 112 -1.33 -0.65 -9.15
CA TYR A 112 -0.12 -0.34 -8.38
C TYR A 112 0.44 -1.54 -7.61
N TYR A 113 -0.34 -2.60 -7.41
CA TYR A 113 0.05 -3.71 -6.54
C TYR A 113 1.39 -4.33 -6.93
N VAL A 114 1.54 -4.72 -8.20
CA VAL A 114 2.75 -5.40 -8.66
C VAL A 114 3.96 -4.47 -8.52
N HIS A 115 3.84 -3.20 -8.92
CA HIS A 115 4.90 -2.20 -8.71
C HIS A 115 5.35 -2.11 -7.27
N VAL A 116 4.38 -2.03 -6.35
CA VAL A 116 4.65 -1.81 -4.93
C VAL A 116 5.26 -3.04 -4.28
N VAL A 117 4.62 -4.20 -4.43
CA VAL A 117 5.02 -5.43 -3.76
C VAL A 117 6.33 -5.96 -4.32
N PHE A 118 6.48 -5.98 -5.64
CA PHE A 118 7.72 -6.45 -6.26
C PHE A 118 8.84 -5.42 -6.10
N GLY A 119 8.52 -4.13 -6.08
CA GLY A 119 9.45 -3.06 -5.70
C GLY A 119 10.01 -3.25 -4.29
N ILE A 120 9.17 -3.65 -3.34
CA ILE A 120 9.59 -4.05 -1.99
C ILE A 120 10.54 -5.25 -2.05
N GLY A 121 10.18 -6.31 -2.80
CA GLY A 121 11.03 -7.49 -2.98
C GLY A 121 12.42 -7.14 -3.51
N MET A 122 12.49 -6.28 -4.54
CA MET A 122 13.75 -5.80 -5.10
C MET A 122 14.57 -5.01 -4.07
N ARG A 123 13.94 -4.07 -3.33
CA ARG A 123 14.65 -3.30 -2.29
C ARG A 123 15.16 -4.18 -1.14
N ILE A 124 14.39 -5.19 -0.74
CA ILE A 124 14.85 -6.17 0.25
C ILE A 124 16.11 -6.86 -0.27
N ASN A 125 16.08 -7.35 -1.51
CA ASN A 125 17.21 -8.06 -2.13
C ASN A 125 18.47 -7.18 -2.23
N ASP A 126 18.34 -5.90 -2.57
CA ASP A 126 19.46 -4.95 -2.62
C ASP A 126 20.14 -4.77 -1.24
N LYS A 127 19.41 -4.98 -0.15
CA LYS A 127 19.88 -4.79 1.23
C LYS A 127 20.45 -6.04 1.89
N ILE A 128 20.46 -7.18 1.21
CA ILE A 128 20.96 -8.46 1.76
C ILE A 128 22.48 -8.47 1.91
N ASN A 129 23.17 -7.63 1.15
CA ASN A 129 24.62 -7.47 1.22
C ASN A 129 25.02 -6.07 1.71
N ASP A 130 24.14 -5.39 2.47
CA ASP A 130 24.42 -4.05 3.00
C ASP A 130 25.64 -4.09 3.95
N PRO A 131 26.56 -3.10 3.89
CA PRO A 131 27.70 -3.02 4.81
C PRO A 131 27.29 -2.93 6.29
N ASN A 132 26.11 -2.36 6.58
CA ASN A 132 25.59 -2.30 7.93
C ASN A 132 24.99 -3.66 8.33
N SER A 133 25.60 -4.31 9.33
CA SER A 133 25.21 -5.64 9.80
C SER A 133 23.75 -5.71 10.27
N SER A 134 23.23 -4.65 10.87
CA SER A 134 21.85 -4.55 11.33
C SER A 134 20.87 -4.48 10.16
N ILE A 135 21.20 -3.70 9.12
CA ILE A 135 20.38 -3.62 7.89
C ILE A 135 20.40 -4.95 7.15
N LYS A 136 21.57 -5.56 7.00
CA LYS A 136 21.74 -6.88 6.39
C LYS A 136 20.91 -7.97 7.08
N LEU A 137 20.96 -8.01 8.42
CA LEU A 137 20.17 -8.96 9.21
C LEU A 137 18.67 -8.73 9.02
N MET A 138 18.22 -7.47 9.07
CA MET A 138 16.82 -7.11 8.85
C MET A 138 16.35 -7.51 7.45
N ALA A 139 17.12 -7.18 6.41
CA ALA A 139 16.80 -7.53 5.02
C ALA A 139 16.70 -9.05 4.84
N SER A 140 17.61 -9.82 5.44
CA SER A 140 17.57 -11.29 5.41
C SER A 140 16.27 -11.84 6.02
N ASN A 141 15.91 -11.36 7.22
CA ASN A 141 14.67 -11.76 7.90
C ASN A 141 13.40 -11.35 7.13
N MET A 142 13.45 -10.22 6.42
CA MET A 142 12.34 -9.75 5.59
C MET A 142 12.21 -10.54 4.30
N ARG A 143 13.34 -10.95 3.68
CA ARG A 143 13.32 -11.80 2.48
C ARG A 143 12.65 -13.13 2.76
N GLU A 144 12.97 -13.79 3.87
CA GLU A 144 12.36 -15.07 4.22
C GLU A 144 10.83 -14.97 4.26
N LYS A 145 10.31 -13.90 4.87
CA LYS A 145 8.87 -13.65 4.91
C LYS A 145 8.28 -13.23 3.58
N TYR A 146 9.00 -12.44 2.79
CA TYR A 146 8.58 -12.10 1.44
C TYR A 146 8.42 -13.38 0.60
N HIS A 147 9.40 -14.29 0.65
CA HIS A 147 9.35 -15.56 -0.08
C HIS A 147 8.26 -16.51 0.41
N LYS A 148 7.85 -16.44 1.68
CA LYS A 148 6.69 -17.21 2.18
C LYS A 148 5.41 -16.95 1.38
N TYR A 149 5.22 -15.74 0.87
CA TYR A 149 3.99 -15.34 0.18
C TYR A 149 4.17 -15.18 -1.33
N TRP A 150 5.30 -14.59 -1.73
CA TRP A 150 5.59 -14.30 -3.13
C TRP A 150 6.68 -15.19 -3.72
N GLY A 151 7.18 -16.20 -3.01
CA GLY A 151 8.24 -17.10 -3.50
C GLY A 151 7.74 -18.25 -4.37
N ASN A 152 6.48 -18.66 -4.20
CA ASN A 152 5.83 -19.68 -5.02
C ASN A 152 4.93 -19.02 -6.05
N VAL A 153 5.36 -19.02 -7.31
CA VAL A 153 4.65 -18.38 -8.41
C VAL A 153 3.26 -18.97 -8.67
N LYS A 154 3.02 -20.23 -8.31
CA LYS A 154 1.72 -20.90 -8.48
C LYS A 154 0.64 -20.39 -7.53
N ASN A 155 1.03 -19.76 -6.42
CA ASN A 155 0.11 -19.23 -5.42
C ASN A 155 -0.23 -17.75 -5.68
N LEU A 156 0.34 -17.15 -6.72
CA LEU A 156 0.10 -15.74 -7.05
C LEU A 156 -1.17 -15.62 -7.87
N ASN A 157 -2.00 -14.63 -7.54
CA ASN A 157 -3.19 -14.35 -8.32
C ASN A 157 -2.82 -13.61 -9.64
N PRO A 158 -3.08 -14.18 -10.82
CA PRO A 158 -2.73 -13.56 -12.10
C PRO A 158 -3.48 -12.24 -12.36
N LEU A 159 -4.66 -12.04 -11.77
CA LEU A 159 -5.46 -10.81 -11.92
C LEU A 159 -4.70 -9.56 -11.43
N LEU A 160 -3.81 -9.72 -10.45
CA LEU A 160 -2.97 -8.63 -9.96
C LEU A 160 -2.00 -8.15 -11.04
N PHE A 161 -1.46 -9.06 -11.84
CA PHE A 161 -0.60 -8.75 -12.98
C PHE A 161 -1.41 -8.18 -14.14
N ILE A 162 -2.58 -8.76 -14.41
CA ILE A 162 -3.50 -8.28 -15.43
C ILE A 162 -3.94 -6.84 -15.13
N SER A 163 -4.22 -6.49 -13.88
CA SER A 163 -4.55 -5.11 -13.52
C SER A 163 -3.45 -4.10 -13.86
N MET A 164 -2.18 -4.52 -13.81
CA MET A 164 -1.04 -3.70 -14.25
C MET A 164 -0.88 -3.71 -15.78
N ILE A 165 -1.18 -4.82 -16.45
CA ILE A 165 -1.21 -4.92 -17.92
C ILE A 165 -2.26 -3.95 -18.48
N LEU A 166 -3.39 -3.81 -17.80
CA LEU A 166 -4.48 -2.89 -18.14
C LEU A 166 -4.18 -1.43 -17.78
N ASP A 167 -3.01 -1.15 -17.20
CA ASP A 167 -2.48 0.21 -17.18
C ASP A 167 -1.71 0.46 -18.49
N PRO A 168 -2.19 1.37 -19.36
CA PRO A 168 -1.61 1.59 -20.68
C PRO A 168 -0.18 2.17 -20.62
N ARG A 169 0.30 2.57 -19.44
CA ARG A 169 1.68 3.03 -19.20
C ARG A 169 2.68 1.89 -19.01
N HIS A 170 2.22 0.67 -18.72
CA HIS A 170 3.07 -0.46 -18.34
C HIS A 170 2.92 -1.64 -19.31
N LYS A 171 1.69 -2.12 -19.54
CA LYS A 171 1.38 -3.26 -20.42
C LYS A 171 2.22 -4.52 -20.12
N MET A 172 2.13 -5.53 -20.98
CA MET A 172 2.73 -6.85 -20.79
C MET A 172 4.27 -6.79 -20.63
N ASP A 173 4.97 -6.03 -21.47
CA ASP A 173 6.44 -5.95 -21.44
C ASP A 173 6.99 -5.53 -20.08
N TYR A 174 6.32 -4.58 -19.42
CA TYR A 174 6.73 -4.11 -18.11
C TYR A 174 6.49 -5.18 -17.03
N VAL A 175 5.38 -5.91 -17.15
CA VAL A 175 5.04 -7.00 -16.21
C VAL A 175 6.07 -8.12 -16.30
N ILE A 176 6.41 -8.54 -17.51
CA ILE A 176 7.46 -9.55 -17.76
C ILE A 176 8.79 -9.06 -17.17
N PHE A 177 9.17 -7.79 -17.42
CA PHE A 177 10.37 -7.21 -16.82
C PHE A 177 10.39 -7.30 -15.29
N VAL A 178 9.28 -7.00 -14.61
CA VAL A 178 9.21 -7.10 -13.14
C VAL A 178 9.32 -8.55 -12.66
N ILE A 179 8.72 -9.49 -13.39
CA ILE A 179 8.80 -10.92 -13.09
C ILE A 179 10.26 -11.40 -13.21
N ASP A 180 10.94 -11.03 -14.30
CA ASP A 180 12.34 -11.40 -14.58
C ASP A 180 13.33 -10.85 -13.53
N GLU A 181 13.06 -9.67 -12.97
CA GLU A 181 13.93 -9.07 -11.95
C GLU A 181 13.80 -9.73 -10.57
N VAL A 182 12.69 -10.42 -10.29
CA VAL A 182 12.39 -10.98 -8.97
C VAL A 182 12.57 -12.49 -8.90
N TYR A 183 12.38 -13.20 -10.01
CA TYR A 183 12.45 -14.65 -10.07
C TYR A 183 13.63 -15.15 -10.92
N ASP A 184 14.06 -16.37 -10.63
CA ASP A 184 14.91 -17.12 -11.55
C ASP A 184 14.18 -17.41 -12.87
N THR A 185 14.93 -17.71 -13.92
CA THR A 185 14.42 -17.90 -15.29
C THR A 185 13.27 -18.91 -15.36
N GLU A 186 13.37 -20.03 -14.65
CA GLU A 186 12.34 -21.09 -14.69
C GLU A 186 11.01 -20.60 -14.10
N LYS A 187 11.07 -19.97 -12.92
CA LYS A 187 9.87 -19.41 -12.28
C LYS A 187 9.31 -18.21 -13.04
N ALA A 188 10.17 -17.38 -13.63
CA ALA A 188 9.78 -16.23 -14.41
C ALA A 188 9.01 -16.64 -15.66
N GLU A 189 9.49 -17.66 -16.38
CA GLU A 189 8.80 -18.24 -17.53
C GLU A 189 7.44 -18.83 -17.13
N GLN A 190 7.40 -19.62 -16.06
CA GLN A 190 6.15 -20.21 -15.56
C GLN A 190 5.09 -19.15 -15.21
N LEU A 191 5.47 -18.10 -14.45
CA LEU A 191 4.54 -17.05 -14.06
C LEU A 191 4.08 -16.22 -15.28
N SER A 192 5.01 -15.91 -16.18
CA SER A 192 4.69 -15.16 -17.40
C SER A 192 3.67 -15.91 -18.27
N GLU A 193 3.81 -17.23 -18.39
CA GLU A 193 2.87 -18.06 -19.14
C GLU A 193 1.49 -18.09 -18.48
N ILE A 194 1.43 -18.27 -17.15
CA ILE A 194 0.17 -18.22 -16.40
C ILE A 194 -0.55 -16.89 -16.61
N VAL A 195 0.18 -15.76 -16.56
CA VAL A 195 -0.40 -14.42 -16.73
C VAL A 195 -0.91 -14.23 -18.15
N LYS A 196 -0.16 -14.64 -19.18
CA LYS A 196 -0.57 -14.56 -20.59
C LYS A 196 -1.80 -15.41 -20.89
N GLN A 197 -1.81 -16.64 -20.40
CA GLN A 197 -2.92 -17.57 -20.58
C GLN A 197 -4.18 -17.02 -19.91
N THR A 198 -4.07 -16.59 -18.65
CA THR A 198 -5.21 -16.02 -17.89
C THR A 198 -5.75 -14.76 -18.56
N LEU A 199 -4.88 -13.88 -19.08
CA LEU A 199 -5.30 -12.68 -19.79
C LEU A 199 -6.11 -13.01 -21.06
N SER A 200 -5.66 -14.03 -21.80
CA SER A 200 -6.29 -14.46 -23.05
C SER A 200 -7.66 -15.09 -22.77
N GLU A 201 -7.73 -16.01 -21.80
CA GLU A 201 -8.99 -16.63 -21.37
C GLU A 201 -10.01 -15.61 -20.86
N LEU A 202 -9.55 -14.61 -20.12
CA LEU A 202 -10.40 -13.54 -19.62
C LEU A 202 -10.94 -12.69 -20.77
N PHE A 203 -10.07 -12.31 -21.71
CA PHE A 203 -10.49 -11.58 -22.91
C PHE A 203 -11.54 -12.37 -23.71
N ASP A 204 -11.34 -13.67 -23.92
CA ASP A 204 -12.29 -14.53 -24.62
C ASP A 204 -13.65 -14.58 -23.90
N HIS A 205 -13.63 -14.68 -22.58
CA HIS A 205 -14.84 -14.65 -21.76
C HIS A 205 -15.64 -13.33 -21.95
N TYR A 206 -14.99 -12.17 -21.86
CA TYR A 206 -15.66 -10.88 -22.09
C TYR A 206 -16.12 -10.72 -23.54
N SER A 207 -15.37 -11.26 -24.51
CA SER A 207 -15.74 -11.27 -25.92
C SER A 207 -17.07 -12.03 -26.14
N LEU A 208 -17.23 -13.18 -25.50
CA LEU A 208 -18.45 -13.99 -25.57
C LEU A 208 -19.66 -13.29 -24.94
N LEU A 209 -19.46 -12.53 -23.85
CA LEU A 209 -20.52 -11.74 -23.23
C LEU A 209 -20.95 -10.59 -24.13
N SER A 210 -20.00 -9.88 -24.74
CA SER A 210 -20.32 -8.76 -25.65
C SER A 210 -21.08 -9.19 -26.90
N GLY A 211 -20.87 -10.41 -27.38
CA GLY A 211 -21.62 -10.98 -28.51
C GLY A 211 -23.11 -11.23 -28.23
N LYS A 212 -23.53 -11.24 -26.96
CA LYS A 212 -24.92 -11.48 -26.53
C LYS A 212 -25.71 -10.20 -26.24
N SER A 213 -25.08 -9.02 -26.21
CA SER A 213 -25.63 -7.81 -25.58
C SER A 213 -25.77 -6.58 -26.50
N GLN A 214 -25.75 -6.73 -27.82
CA GLN A 214 -25.94 -5.58 -28.74
C GLN A 214 -27.40 -5.14 -28.87
N GLU A 215 -27.92 -4.42 -27.87
CA GLU A 215 -28.91 -3.34 -28.07
C GLU A 215 -28.62 -2.19 -27.08
N GLY A 216 -28.10 -1.07 -27.60
CA GLY A 216 -28.44 0.26 -27.09
C GLY A 216 -27.41 1.03 -26.24
N SER A 217 -26.83 2.04 -26.90
CA SER A 217 -26.80 3.47 -26.47
C SER A 217 -25.46 4.08 -26.07
N SER A 218 -25.10 5.11 -26.85
CA SER A 218 -23.95 6.00 -26.71
C SER A 218 -24.37 7.35 -26.13
N VAL A 219 -23.66 7.89 -25.14
CA VAL A 219 -23.73 9.33 -24.80
C VAL A 219 -22.34 9.88 -24.42
N ALA A 220 -22.04 11.05 -24.98
CA ALA A 220 -20.78 11.78 -24.93
C ALA A 220 -20.49 12.48 -23.58
N SER A 221 -19.20 12.74 -23.31
CA SER A 221 -18.69 13.43 -22.11
C SER A 221 -18.10 14.81 -22.46
N GLN A 222 -18.16 15.75 -21.52
CA GLN A 222 -17.41 17.01 -21.50
C GLN A 222 -16.47 17.04 -20.30
N SER A 223 -15.27 17.59 -20.49
CA SER A 223 -14.16 17.67 -19.54
C SER A 223 -13.92 19.11 -19.07
N ASN A 224 -13.34 19.25 -17.87
CA ASN A 224 -12.58 20.45 -17.50
C ASN A 224 -11.49 20.12 -16.46
N VAL A 225 -10.34 20.75 -16.63
CA VAL A 225 -9.06 20.50 -15.97
C VAL A 225 -8.72 21.63 -14.99
N SER A 226 -8.18 21.32 -13.81
CA SER A 226 -7.10 22.14 -13.22
C SER A 226 -6.31 21.47 -12.07
N ARG A 227 -4.97 21.57 -12.21
CA ARG A 227 -3.89 22.04 -11.28
C ARG A 227 -3.76 21.55 -9.81
N VAL A 228 -2.63 21.74 -9.13
CA VAL A 228 -1.38 20.94 -9.00
C VAL A 228 -1.25 20.62 -7.48
N GLU A 229 -0.63 19.52 -7.03
CA GLU A 229 0.63 19.58 -6.26
C GLU A 229 1.28 18.19 -6.05
N ASN A 230 2.53 18.25 -5.60
CA ASN A 230 3.68 17.36 -5.77
C ASN A 230 3.75 16.28 -4.68
N ASP A 231 4.24 15.06 -4.95
CA ASP A 231 4.93 14.26 -3.90
C ASP A 231 5.78 13.07 -4.39
N GLU A 232 6.77 12.73 -3.56
CA GLU A 232 7.98 11.90 -3.73
C GLU A 232 7.74 10.37 -3.84
N LEU A 233 6.49 9.92 -4.00
CA LEU A 233 6.11 8.55 -4.42
C LEU A 233 6.78 8.08 -5.72
N LEU A 234 7.36 9.04 -6.46
CA LEU A 234 8.18 8.83 -7.63
C LEU A 234 9.35 7.88 -7.40
N ASP A 235 9.90 7.70 -6.19
CA ASP A 235 11.15 6.94 -6.04
C ASP A 235 10.99 5.42 -6.20
N LEU A 236 9.92 4.79 -5.69
CA LEU A 236 9.65 3.36 -5.93
C LEU A 236 9.23 3.09 -7.38
N PHE A 237 8.37 3.95 -7.93
CA PHE A 237 7.94 3.87 -9.33
C PHE A 237 9.09 4.16 -10.29
N ALA A 238 9.95 5.14 -10.00
CA ALA A 238 11.11 5.50 -10.79
C ALA A 238 12.19 4.43 -10.72
N TYR A 239 12.36 3.73 -9.60
CA TYR A 239 13.37 2.67 -9.50
C TYR A 239 13.15 1.56 -10.54
N SER A 240 11.95 0.97 -10.56
CA SER A 240 11.58 -0.05 -11.54
C SER A 240 11.49 0.52 -12.97
N LYS A 241 10.99 1.75 -13.14
CA LYS A 241 10.90 2.42 -14.46
C LYS A 241 12.26 2.83 -15.05
N THR A 242 13.24 3.22 -14.24
CA THR A 242 14.55 3.69 -14.72
C THR A 242 15.37 2.54 -15.31
N LYS A 243 15.23 1.33 -14.76
CA LYS A 243 15.77 0.11 -15.37
C LYS A 243 15.05 -0.24 -16.68
N TYR A 244 13.71 -0.17 -16.72
CA TYR A 244 12.92 -0.47 -17.92
C TYR A 244 13.16 0.50 -19.09
N LYS A 245 13.26 1.82 -18.83
CA LYS A 245 13.49 2.85 -19.86
C LYS A 245 14.82 2.68 -20.63
N ARG A 246 15.78 1.92 -20.09
CA ARG A 246 17.06 1.61 -20.76
C ARG A 246 16.94 0.47 -21.78
N LYS A 247 15.87 -0.32 -21.75
CA LYS A 247 15.69 -1.55 -22.54
C LYS A 247 14.93 -1.35 -23.87
N ARG A 248 14.19 -0.24 -24.07
CA ARG A 248 13.25 -0.13 -25.19
C ARG A 248 13.69 0.86 -26.28
N ALA A 249 14.06 0.32 -27.44
CA ALA A 249 13.95 0.97 -28.75
C ALA A 249 13.34 -0.06 -29.73
N GLU A 250 12.29 0.37 -30.42
CA GLU A 250 11.67 -0.22 -31.63
C GLU A 250 10.76 -1.47 -31.51
N SER A 251 9.52 -1.34 -32.01
CA SER A 251 8.82 -2.36 -32.81
C SER A 251 7.67 -1.72 -33.63
N MET A 252 7.35 -2.31 -34.79
CA MET A 252 6.37 -1.84 -35.80
C MET A 252 5.12 -2.74 -35.87
N PHE A 253 4.02 -2.15 -36.38
CA PHE A 253 2.63 -2.64 -36.40
C PHE A 253 2.33 -3.64 -37.55
N SER A 254 1.35 -4.55 -37.38
CA SER A 254 0.79 -5.37 -38.48
C SER A 254 -0.75 -5.52 -38.39
N GLU A 255 -1.43 -5.61 -39.54
CA GLU A 255 -2.90 -5.76 -39.67
C GLU A 255 -3.38 -7.21 -39.47
N GLY A 256 -4.60 -7.39 -38.92
CA GLY A 256 -5.24 -8.70 -38.70
C GLY A 256 -5.38 -9.15 -37.23
N LYS A 257 -5.02 -8.29 -36.27
CA LYS A 257 -4.89 -8.62 -34.84
C LYS A 257 -6.19 -8.47 -34.06
N SER A 258 -6.34 -9.31 -33.04
CA SER A 258 -7.37 -9.19 -32.01
C SER A 258 -7.26 -7.84 -31.26
N GLU A 259 -8.35 -7.40 -30.63
CA GLU A 259 -8.35 -6.18 -29.81
C GLU A 259 -7.26 -6.20 -28.73
N LEU A 260 -7.04 -7.37 -28.12
CA LEU A 260 -6.02 -7.61 -27.11
C LEU A 260 -4.60 -7.41 -27.65
N GLU A 261 -4.26 -8.05 -28.77
CA GLU A 261 -2.96 -7.91 -29.41
C GLU A 261 -2.69 -6.44 -29.82
N LYS A 262 -3.71 -5.78 -30.39
CA LYS A 262 -3.62 -4.36 -30.72
C LYS A 262 -3.31 -3.50 -29.48
N TYR A 263 -4.04 -3.70 -28.39
CA TYR A 263 -3.78 -2.99 -27.14
C TYR A 263 -2.37 -3.24 -26.62
N LEU A 264 -1.88 -4.48 -26.65
CA LEU A 264 -0.55 -4.81 -26.14
C LEU A 264 0.58 -4.20 -26.98
N GLU A 265 0.40 -4.10 -28.30
CA GLU A 265 1.38 -3.54 -29.23
C GLU A 265 1.35 -2.01 -29.33
N ASP A 266 0.19 -1.41 -29.05
CA ASP A 266 0.05 0.04 -29.08
C ASP A 266 1.09 0.70 -28.16
N LYS A 267 1.50 1.92 -28.54
CA LYS A 267 2.48 2.68 -27.73
C LYS A 267 1.97 2.83 -26.30
N VAL A 268 2.92 2.74 -25.35
CA VAL A 268 2.61 3.00 -23.95
C VAL A 268 2.30 4.48 -23.75
N GLU A 269 1.35 4.77 -22.89
CA GLU A 269 0.99 6.14 -22.54
C GLU A 269 2.09 6.79 -21.68
N LEU A 270 2.20 8.11 -21.79
CA LEU A 270 3.16 8.87 -21.00
C LEU A 270 2.75 8.91 -19.53
N ASP A 271 3.74 8.83 -18.65
CA ASP A 271 3.52 8.91 -17.22
C ASP A 271 3.32 10.36 -16.76
N VAL A 272 2.09 10.85 -16.94
CA VAL A 272 1.66 12.17 -16.48
C VAL A 272 1.18 12.10 -15.03
N LYS A 273 1.53 13.11 -14.22
CA LYS A 273 1.22 13.13 -12.77
C LYS A 273 -0.26 13.01 -12.43
N LYS A 274 -1.15 13.42 -13.34
CA LYS A 274 -2.62 13.36 -13.18
C LYS A 274 -3.23 12.46 -14.27
N PHE A 275 -2.95 11.17 -14.17
CA PHE A 275 -3.53 10.17 -15.05
C PHE A 275 -4.70 9.48 -14.35
N ASP A 276 -5.92 9.70 -14.84
CA ASP A 276 -7.11 8.95 -14.41
C ASP A 276 -7.27 7.72 -15.30
N LEU A 277 -6.98 6.55 -14.73
CA LEU A 277 -6.98 5.29 -15.46
C LEU A 277 -8.40 4.87 -15.90
N LEU A 278 -9.42 5.12 -15.07
CA LEU A 278 -10.79 4.73 -15.42
C LEU A 278 -11.38 5.68 -16.45
N ASP A 279 -11.09 6.98 -16.35
CA ASP A 279 -11.50 7.95 -17.39
C ASP A 279 -10.80 7.65 -18.73
N TRP A 280 -9.52 7.25 -18.70
CA TRP A 280 -8.81 6.82 -19.91
C TRP A 280 -9.51 5.62 -20.57
N TRP A 281 -9.85 4.58 -19.81
CA TRP A 281 -10.56 3.40 -20.34
C TRP A 281 -11.95 3.75 -20.86
N LYS A 282 -12.68 4.64 -20.17
CA LYS A 282 -13.97 5.16 -20.62
C LYS A 282 -13.84 5.85 -21.99
N ASN A 283 -12.84 6.70 -22.16
CA ASN A 283 -12.59 7.41 -23.42
C ASN A 283 -12.10 6.47 -24.55
N LYS A 284 -11.46 5.36 -24.20
CA LYS A 284 -10.98 4.34 -25.16
C LYS A 284 -11.96 3.21 -25.44
N SER A 285 -13.15 3.23 -24.84
CA SER A 285 -14.17 2.20 -25.00
C SER A 285 -14.59 1.94 -26.45
N GLN A 286 -14.58 2.97 -27.31
CA GLN A 286 -14.85 2.78 -28.74
C GLN A 286 -13.70 2.09 -29.49
N THR A 287 -12.47 2.27 -29.01
CA THR A 287 -11.27 1.66 -29.62
C THR A 287 -11.04 0.24 -29.11
N TYR A 288 -11.33 0.01 -27.82
CA TYR A 288 -11.20 -1.27 -27.13
C TYR A 288 -12.51 -1.61 -26.38
N PRO A 289 -13.57 -2.02 -27.10
CA PRO A 289 -14.88 -2.27 -26.50
C PRO A 289 -14.87 -3.41 -25.48
N ILE A 290 -14.08 -4.47 -25.69
CA ILE A 290 -14.05 -5.63 -24.81
C ILE A 290 -13.12 -5.36 -23.62
N ILE A 291 -11.92 -4.86 -23.89
CA ILE A 291 -10.91 -4.59 -22.86
C ILE A 291 -11.35 -3.46 -21.95
N SER A 292 -12.08 -2.44 -22.43
CA SER A 292 -12.57 -1.37 -21.55
C SER A 292 -13.58 -1.86 -20.50
N VAL A 293 -14.42 -2.84 -20.85
CA VAL A 293 -15.33 -3.48 -19.89
C VAL A 293 -14.54 -4.34 -18.90
N MET A 294 -13.62 -5.16 -19.40
CA MET A 294 -12.72 -5.96 -18.58
C MET A 294 -11.90 -5.10 -17.60
N ALA A 295 -11.37 -3.97 -18.08
CA ALA A 295 -10.60 -3.03 -17.27
C ALA A 295 -11.44 -2.36 -16.21
N ARG A 296 -12.68 -1.94 -16.52
CA ARG A 296 -13.61 -1.39 -15.53
C ARG A 296 -13.81 -2.35 -14.36
N ASP A 297 -14.02 -3.63 -14.65
CA ASP A 297 -14.37 -4.61 -13.62
C ASP A 297 -13.15 -5.06 -12.80
N ILE A 298 -11.99 -5.27 -13.44
CA ILE A 298 -10.75 -5.68 -12.74
C ILE A 298 -10.13 -4.53 -11.96
N LEU A 299 -10.11 -3.31 -12.52
CA LEU A 299 -9.50 -2.16 -11.85
C LEU A 299 -10.35 -1.66 -10.66
N ALA A 300 -11.64 -1.99 -10.63
CA ALA A 300 -12.50 -1.69 -9.49
C ALA A 300 -12.18 -2.52 -8.24
N ILE A 301 -11.38 -3.59 -8.36
CA ILE A 301 -11.03 -4.46 -7.23
C ILE A 301 -10.05 -3.71 -6.30
N PRO A 302 -10.44 -3.44 -5.04
CA PRO A 302 -9.51 -2.87 -4.06
C PRO A 302 -8.49 -3.93 -3.66
N VAL A 303 -7.21 -3.54 -3.62
CA VAL A 303 -6.12 -4.44 -3.23
C VAL A 303 -6.15 -4.74 -1.73
N THR A 304 -6.60 -3.77 -0.93
CA THR A 304 -6.54 -3.85 0.53
C THR A 304 -7.92 -3.85 1.16
N THR A 305 -7.95 -4.36 2.38
CA THR A 305 -9.14 -4.39 3.23
C THR A 305 -9.39 -3.07 3.93
N VAL A 306 -8.48 -2.11 3.80
CA VAL A 306 -8.52 -0.85 4.56
C VAL A 306 -9.79 -0.07 4.25
N ALA A 307 -10.31 -0.11 3.02
CA ALA A 307 -11.62 0.48 2.71
C ALA A 307 -12.76 -0.15 3.51
N SER A 308 -12.78 -1.49 3.63
CA SER A 308 -13.77 -2.19 4.46
C SER A 308 -13.54 -1.96 5.96
N GLU A 309 -12.29 -1.94 6.43
CA GLU A 309 -11.95 -1.69 7.84
C GLU A 309 -12.26 -0.24 8.26
N SER A 310 -12.08 0.72 7.35
CA SER A 310 -12.53 2.10 7.52
C SER A 310 -14.05 2.17 7.61
N ALA A 311 -14.77 1.48 6.73
CA ALA A 311 -16.23 1.40 6.81
C ALA A 311 -16.72 0.77 8.14
N PHE A 312 -16.02 -0.26 8.65
CA PHE A 312 -16.31 -0.85 9.96
C PHE A 312 -15.91 0.06 11.13
N SER A 313 -14.83 0.83 11.02
CA SER A 313 -14.40 1.80 12.04
C SER A 313 -15.37 2.98 12.14
N ILE A 314 -15.88 3.46 10.99
CA ILE A 314 -17.02 4.38 10.91
C ILE A 314 -18.27 3.72 11.51
N GLY A 315 -18.44 2.42 11.27
CA GLY A 315 -19.44 1.58 11.91
C GLY A 315 -19.45 1.73 13.44
N GLY A 316 -18.30 1.87 14.11
CA GLY A 316 -18.23 2.13 15.56
C GLY A 316 -18.75 3.52 15.99
N ARG A 317 -18.91 4.48 15.07
CA ARG A 317 -19.60 5.77 15.32
C ARG A 317 -21.09 5.72 15.00
N VAL A 318 -21.49 4.83 14.08
CA VAL A 318 -22.91 4.56 13.76
C VAL A 318 -23.54 3.61 14.80
N LEU A 319 -22.74 2.67 15.28
CA LEU A 319 -22.97 1.72 16.36
C LEU A 319 -22.07 2.09 17.54
N ASP A 320 -22.44 3.14 18.27
CA ASP A 320 -21.85 3.39 19.58
C ASP A 320 -22.63 2.62 20.67
N SER A 321 -22.15 2.68 21.92
CA SER A 321 -22.80 2.03 23.06
C SER A 321 -24.26 2.47 23.29
N PHE A 322 -24.67 3.62 22.74
CA PHE A 322 -26.01 4.20 22.84
C PHE A 322 -26.90 3.90 21.61
N ARG A 323 -26.33 3.43 20.49
CA ARG A 323 -27.03 3.10 19.23
C ARG A 323 -27.00 1.60 18.89
N SER A 324 -26.73 0.75 19.90
CA SER A 324 -26.67 -0.71 19.79
C SER A 324 -28.00 -1.39 19.45
N SER A 325 -29.14 -0.66 19.47
CA SER A 325 -30.47 -1.17 19.14
C SER A 325 -30.86 -1.08 17.65
N LEU A 326 -29.95 -0.62 16.78
CA LEU A 326 -30.22 -0.54 15.34
C LEU A 326 -30.26 -1.94 14.73
N THR A 327 -31.23 -2.20 13.86
CA THR A 327 -31.26 -3.46 13.10
C THR A 327 -30.16 -3.47 12.04
N PRO A 328 -29.62 -4.64 11.67
CA PRO A 328 -28.58 -4.75 10.63
C PRO A 328 -28.94 -4.01 9.33
N LYS A 329 -30.22 -4.08 8.92
CA LYS A 329 -30.73 -3.39 7.74
C LYS A 329 -30.64 -1.87 7.84
N ILE A 330 -30.90 -1.28 9.01
CA ILE A 330 -30.79 0.17 9.20
C ILE A 330 -29.32 0.60 9.22
N VAL A 331 -28.44 -0.20 9.84
CA VAL A 331 -26.98 0.05 9.82
C VAL A 331 -26.46 0.07 8.38
N GLU A 332 -26.81 -0.95 7.59
CA GLU A 332 -26.47 -1.02 6.17
C GLU A 332 -26.97 0.21 5.40
N CYS A 333 -28.24 0.59 5.57
CA CYS A 333 -28.80 1.77 4.91
C CYS A 333 -28.05 3.07 5.28
N LEU A 334 -27.68 3.25 6.55
CA LEU A 334 -26.96 4.43 7.03
C LEU A 334 -25.55 4.50 6.44
N ILE A 335 -24.82 3.39 6.43
CA ILE A 335 -23.47 3.32 5.85
C ILE A 335 -23.52 3.55 4.34
N CYS A 336 -24.45 2.92 3.63
CA CYS A 336 -24.63 3.10 2.18
C CYS A 336 -25.02 4.54 1.83
N ALA A 337 -26.00 5.13 2.54
CA ALA A 337 -26.42 6.51 2.33
C ALA A 337 -25.28 7.49 2.59
N GLN A 338 -24.51 7.30 3.67
CA GLN A 338 -23.33 8.11 3.95
C GLN A 338 -22.28 8.01 2.84
N ASN A 339 -22.00 6.79 2.35
CA ASN A 339 -21.03 6.59 1.27
C ASN A 339 -21.50 7.21 -0.05
N TRP A 340 -22.79 7.13 -0.38
CA TRP A 340 -23.35 7.81 -1.56
C TRP A 340 -23.32 9.33 -1.44
N LEU A 341 -23.63 9.87 -0.26
CA LEU A 341 -23.51 11.31 0.02
C LEU A 341 -22.05 11.76 -0.05
N ARG A 342 -21.10 10.98 0.48
CA ARG A 342 -19.67 11.27 0.36
C ARG A 342 -19.17 11.16 -1.08
N ALA A 343 -19.58 10.16 -1.84
CA ALA A 343 -19.20 10.04 -3.26
C ALA A 343 -19.72 11.23 -4.10
N SER A 344 -20.93 11.71 -3.80
CA SER A 344 -21.49 12.91 -4.43
C SER A 344 -20.87 14.22 -3.92
N LEU A 345 -20.40 14.26 -2.67
CA LEU A 345 -19.67 15.40 -2.10
C LEU A 345 -18.18 15.44 -2.48
N VAL A 346 -17.54 14.30 -2.77
CA VAL A 346 -16.16 14.22 -3.31
C VAL A 346 -16.10 14.76 -4.74
N ALA A 347 -17.23 14.79 -5.45
CA ALA A 347 -17.37 15.58 -6.69
C ALA A 347 -17.37 17.10 -6.43
N ILE A 348 -17.48 17.56 -5.18
CA ILE A 348 -17.65 18.97 -4.80
C ILE A 348 -16.57 19.48 -3.83
N GLN A 349 -15.92 18.67 -3.00
CA GLN A 349 -14.84 19.10 -2.09
C GLN A 349 -13.74 18.03 -1.95
N LYS A 350 -12.54 18.36 -2.44
CA LYS A 350 -11.28 17.70 -2.10
C LYS A 350 -10.84 18.18 -0.71
N GLU A 351 -10.16 17.29 0.00
CA GLU A 351 -9.50 17.49 1.31
C GLU A 351 -10.40 17.22 2.51
N GLU A 352 -10.20 16.04 3.11
CA GLU A 352 -10.20 15.78 4.57
C GLU A 352 -10.35 14.26 4.81
N GLN A 353 -9.27 13.47 4.72
CA GLN A 353 -9.19 12.16 5.39
C GLN A 353 -7.73 11.80 5.69
N ILE A 354 -7.14 12.38 6.74
CA ILE A 354 -5.89 11.87 7.36
C ILE A 354 -6.01 11.69 8.89
N GLU A 355 -7.02 12.23 9.58
CA GLU A 355 -7.02 12.21 11.06
C GLU A 355 -7.61 10.95 11.74
N GLU A 356 -8.14 9.98 11.01
CA GLU A 356 -8.87 8.86 11.64
C GLU A 356 -8.02 7.68 12.11
N MET A 357 -6.70 7.68 11.86
CA MET A 357 -5.79 6.62 12.33
C MET A 357 -5.25 6.82 13.76
N GLU A 358 -5.56 7.93 14.44
CA GLU A 358 -4.95 8.23 15.75
C GLU A 358 -5.75 7.75 16.98
N ASN A 359 -6.98 7.24 16.82
CA ASN A 359 -7.80 6.83 17.98
C ASN A 359 -8.19 5.36 17.97
N ILE A 360 -7.26 4.50 18.40
CA ILE A 360 -7.61 3.22 19.02
C ILE A 360 -7.00 3.21 20.42
N LYS A 361 -7.87 3.22 21.44
CA LYS A 361 -7.49 2.97 22.83
C LYS A 361 -6.90 1.56 22.92
N CYS A 362 -5.63 1.45 23.32
CA CYS A 362 -5.06 0.19 23.77
C CYS A 362 -5.53 -0.08 25.20
N ASP A 363 -6.30 -1.16 25.39
CA ASP A 363 -6.44 -1.79 26.68
C ASP A 363 -5.20 -2.67 26.96
N SER A 364 -4.75 -2.66 28.20
CA SER A 364 -3.44 -3.15 28.64
C SER A 364 -3.41 -4.65 28.89
N GLY A 365 -2.36 -5.33 28.39
CA GLY A 365 -1.98 -6.69 28.78
C GLY A 365 -0.52 -6.99 28.41
N LEU A 366 0.30 -7.28 29.42
CA LEU A 366 1.77 -7.41 29.39
C LEU A 366 2.30 -8.70 28.73
N GLY A 367 3.53 -8.64 28.20
CA GLY A 367 4.40 -9.80 27.95
C GLY A 367 5.55 -9.53 26.97
N ASP A 368 6.78 -9.38 27.47
CA ASP A 368 8.01 -9.14 26.71
C ASP A 368 8.60 -10.43 26.10
N GLY A 369 9.30 -10.33 24.96
CA GLY A 369 10.06 -11.45 24.38
C GLY A 369 10.27 -11.38 22.86
N GLU A 370 11.53 -11.13 22.46
CA GLU A 370 12.13 -11.34 21.13
C GLU A 370 11.54 -10.61 19.90
N LEU A 371 12.19 -9.51 19.51
CA LEU A 371 12.02 -8.80 18.24
C LEU A 371 12.03 -9.73 17.01
N THR A 372 12.74 -10.86 17.07
CA THR A 372 12.88 -11.84 15.97
C THR A 372 11.63 -12.71 15.77
N VAL A 373 10.96 -13.11 16.86
CA VAL A 373 9.70 -13.88 16.80
C VAL A 373 8.52 -12.97 16.51
N LYS A 374 8.54 -11.75 17.06
CA LYS A 374 7.52 -10.71 16.80
C LYS A 374 7.47 -10.29 15.33
N LEU A 375 8.58 -10.41 14.62
CA LEU A 375 8.67 -10.19 13.19
C LEU A 375 7.89 -11.25 12.38
N ASN A 376 7.77 -12.49 12.87
CA ASN A 376 7.24 -13.65 12.12
C ASN A 376 5.70 -13.64 11.96
N LEU A 377 4.95 -13.28 12.99
CA LEU A 377 3.48 -13.18 12.94
C LEU A 377 2.99 -12.01 12.07
N LYS A 378 3.82 -10.98 11.86
CA LYS A 378 3.44 -9.73 11.17
C LYS A 378 3.30 -9.89 9.66
N ALA A 379 4.01 -10.82 9.04
CA ALA A 379 3.90 -11.06 7.60
C ALA A 379 2.72 -11.99 7.24
N GLU A 380 2.28 -12.83 8.18
CA GLU A 380 1.13 -13.74 8.02
C GLU A 380 -0.18 -12.99 7.81
N LYS A 381 -0.43 -11.92 8.56
CA LYS A 381 -1.69 -11.18 8.44
C LYS A 381 -1.76 -10.32 7.18
N PHE A 382 -0.63 -9.77 6.70
CA PHE A 382 -0.61 -8.92 5.51
C PHE A 382 -0.85 -9.71 4.22
N SER A 383 -0.27 -10.91 4.10
CA SER A 383 -0.50 -11.74 2.91
C SER A 383 -1.78 -12.57 2.97
N ALA A 384 -2.22 -13.03 4.15
CA ALA A 384 -3.51 -13.71 4.26
C ALA A 384 -4.63 -12.76 3.78
N SER A 385 -4.57 -11.50 4.19
CA SER A 385 -5.55 -10.49 3.84
C SER A 385 -5.59 -10.10 2.35
N ALA A 386 -4.47 -10.21 1.62
CA ALA A 386 -4.40 -9.91 0.19
C ALA A 386 -4.85 -11.12 -0.66
N ASN A 387 -4.47 -12.34 -0.27
CA ASN A 387 -4.83 -13.55 -1.01
C ASN A 387 -6.30 -13.96 -0.79
N GLU A 388 -6.80 -13.88 0.44
CA GLU A 388 -8.15 -14.36 0.81
C GLU A 388 -9.28 -13.54 0.13
N LYS A 389 -9.05 -12.25 -0.14
CA LYS A 389 -10.02 -11.39 -0.85
C LYS A 389 -10.01 -11.58 -2.36
N LEU A 390 -8.86 -11.87 -2.94
CA LEU A 390 -8.74 -12.09 -4.38
C LEU A 390 -9.18 -13.51 -4.78
N GLU A 391 -9.05 -14.49 -3.89
CA GLU A 391 -9.69 -15.81 -4.04
C GLU A 391 -11.22 -15.73 -3.95
N ALA A 392 -11.78 -14.93 -3.04
CA ALA A 392 -13.23 -14.74 -2.92
C ALA A 392 -13.85 -14.08 -4.17
N VAL A 393 -13.14 -13.14 -4.82
CA VAL A 393 -13.56 -12.51 -6.08
C VAL A 393 -13.34 -13.44 -7.28
N GLY A 394 -12.22 -14.19 -7.31
CA GLY A 394 -11.98 -15.22 -8.32
C GLY A 394 -13.06 -16.32 -8.32
N CYS A 395 -13.50 -16.77 -7.14
CA CYS A 395 -14.62 -17.70 -7.01
C CYS A 395 -15.96 -17.12 -7.46
N SER A 396 -16.20 -15.82 -7.22
CA SER A 396 -17.46 -15.15 -7.60
C SER A 396 -17.57 -14.89 -9.10
N LEU A 397 -16.45 -14.62 -9.78
CA LEU A 397 -16.40 -14.44 -11.24
C LEU A 397 -16.45 -15.78 -12.02
N MET A 398 -16.11 -16.91 -11.38
CA MET A 398 -16.15 -18.25 -11.98
C MET A 398 -17.51 -18.96 -11.84
N HIS A 399 -18.42 -18.43 -11.01
CA HIS A 399 -19.74 -19.02 -10.72
C HIS A 399 -20.93 -18.08 -11.03
N GLY A 400 -20.66 -16.96 -11.73
CA GLY A 400 -21.65 -15.95 -12.12
C GLY A 400 -22.17 -16.12 -13.54
#